data_AF-A0A1D7TIQ7-F1
#
_entry.id   AF-A0A1D7TIQ7-F1
#
_cell.length_a   1.000
_cell.length_b   1.000
_cell.length_c   1.000
_cell.angle_alpha   90.00
_cell.angle_beta   90.00
_cell.angle_gamma   90.00
#
_symmetry.space_group_name_H-M   'P 1'
#
loop_
_entity.id
_entity.type
_entity.pdbx_description
1 polymer ?
#
loop_
_entity_poly.entity_id
_entity_poly.type
_entity_poly.pdbx_seq_one_letter_code
_entity_poly.pdbx_strand_id
1 'polypeptide(L)'
;MHPTIETFLANLTALHQLEPRNLPNDVLHVMISMSPEELFKTCTQMAVLLNNIPSQTEPITLTDEEIVTLAEEYLKGILKRFR
;
A
#
# COMPACT_ATOMS: atom_id res chain seq x y z
N MET A 1 -7.10 -6.62 8.95
CA MET A 1 -6.07 -5.62 8.62
C MET A 1 -6.08 -4.59 9.75
N HIS A 2 -5.13 -3.65 9.86
CA HIS A 2 -5.17 -2.69 10.98
C HIS A 2 -6.37 -1.73 10.81
N PRO A 3 -7.17 -1.42 11.85
CA PRO A 3 -8.40 -0.61 11.70
C PRO A 3 -8.19 0.76 11.06
N THR A 4 -7.07 1.44 11.37
CA THR A 4 -6.68 2.71 10.73
C THR A 4 -6.49 2.58 9.22
N ILE A 5 -5.89 1.47 8.78
CA ILE A 5 -5.66 1.19 7.36
C ILE A 5 -6.98 0.85 6.66
N GLU A 6 -7.82 0.04 7.29
CA GLU A 6 -9.16 -0.27 6.78
C GLU A 6 -10.01 1.00 6.62
N THR A 7 -9.99 1.88 7.62
CA THR A 7 -10.71 3.16 7.58
C THR A 7 -10.18 4.08 6.48
N PHE A 8 -8.86 4.15 6.31
CA PHE A 8 -8.25 4.91 5.22
C PHE A 8 -8.69 4.38 3.85
N LEU A 9 -8.62 3.07 3.64
CA LEU A 9 -9.03 2.44 2.38
C LEU A 9 -10.52 2.61 2.10
N ALA A 10 -11.38 2.52 3.12
CA ALA A 10 -12.82 2.72 2.98
C ALA A 10 -13.21 4.16 2.57
N ASN A 11 -12.36 5.14 2.89
CA ASN A 11 -12.58 6.55 2.58
C ASN A 11 -11.74 7.02 1.38
N LEU A 12 -11.16 6.11 0.59
CA LEU A 12 -10.39 6.46 -0.59
C LEU A 12 -11.31 7.09 -1.64
N THR A 13 -10.96 8.30 -2.09
CA THR A 13 -11.71 9.04 -3.12
C THR A 13 -10.94 9.13 -4.43
N ALA A 14 -9.62 8.97 -4.39
CA ALA A 14 -8.76 8.98 -5.56
C ALA A 14 -7.53 8.09 -5.37
N LEU A 15 -7.09 7.44 -6.45
CA LEU A 15 -5.97 6.49 -6.42
C LEU A 15 -4.65 7.08 -5.93
N HIS A 16 -4.33 8.32 -6.28
CA HIS A 16 -3.07 8.94 -5.88
C HIS A 16 -2.94 9.05 -4.35
N GLN A 17 -4.04 8.98 -3.58
CA GLN A 17 -3.99 8.96 -2.11
C GLN A 17 -3.29 7.70 -1.58
N LEU A 18 -3.28 6.60 -2.35
CA LEU A 18 -2.51 5.39 -2.03
C LEU A 18 -1.01 5.55 -2.24
N GLU A 19 -0.53 6.60 -2.93
CA GLU A 19 0.91 6.77 -3.11
C GLU A 19 1.61 6.98 -1.76
N PRO A 20 2.80 6.40 -1.52
CA PRO A 20 3.50 6.51 -0.23
C PRO A 20 3.65 7.94 0.27
N ARG A 21 3.89 8.90 -0.64
CA ARG A 21 4.01 10.34 -0.34
C ARG A 21 2.73 10.99 0.17
N ASN A 22 1.56 10.43 -0.16
CA ASN A 22 0.25 11.00 0.14
C ASN A 22 -0.44 10.30 1.32
N LEU A 23 0.15 9.21 1.84
CA LEU A 23 -0.42 8.52 3.00
C LEU A 23 -0.60 9.48 4.20
N PRO A 24 -1.76 9.45 4.87
CA PRO A 24 -1.96 10.14 6.14
C PRO A 24 -0.91 9.73 7.20
N ASN A 25 -0.55 10.65 8.10
CA ASN A 25 0.51 10.40 9.09
C ASN A 25 0.16 9.29 10.09
N ASP A 26 -1.12 9.13 10.43
CA ASP A 26 -1.64 8.05 11.28
C ASP A 26 -1.50 6.67 10.59
N VAL A 27 -1.86 6.58 9.31
CA VAL A 27 -1.63 5.38 8.49
C VAL A 27 -0.14 5.05 8.44
N LEU A 28 0.70 6.06 8.16
CA LEU A 28 2.14 5.91 8.07
C LEU A 28 2.74 5.42 9.41
N HIS A 29 2.29 5.98 10.53
CA HIS A 29 2.74 5.61 11.88
C HIS A 29 2.38 4.16 12.25
N VAL A 30 1.18 3.73 11.88
CA VAL A 30 0.74 2.34 12.02
C VAL A 30 1.65 1.42 11.21
N MET A 31 1.87 1.73 9.93
CA MET A 31 2.67 0.88 9.04
C MET A 31 4.10 0.69 9.54
N ILE A 32 4.79 1.74 9.99
CA ILE A 32 6.17 1.58 10.50
C ILE A 32 6.27 0.85 11.84
N SER A 33 5.17 0.74 12.56
CA SER A 33 5.10 0.06 13.85
C SER A 33 4.75 -1.42 13.70
N MET A 34 4.46 -1.88 12.47
CA MET A 34 4.20 -3.28 12.15
C MET A 34 5.48 -4.11 12.22
N SER A 35 5.31 -5.41 12.44
CA SER A 35 6.40 -6.36 12.20
C SER A 35 6.83 -6.32 10.72
N PRO A 36 8.09 -6.68 10.38
CA PRO A 36 8.55 -6.67 8.99
C PRO A 36 7.67 -7.49 8.04
N GLU A 37 7.15 -8.62 8.50
CA GLU A 37 6.26 -9.48 7.71
C GLU A 37 4.90 -8.80 7.43
N GLU A 38 4.29 -8.20 8.45
CA GLU A 38 3.02 -7.48 8.31
C GLU A 38 3.17 -6.21 7.46
N LEU A 39 4.28 -5.49 7.63
CA LEU A 39 4.62 -4.34 6.82
C LEU A 39 4.75 -4.73 5.35
N PHE A 40 5.49 -5.81 5.05
CA PHE A 40 5.64 -6.30 3.68
C PHE A 40 4.28 -6.66 3.07
N LYS A 41 3.46 -7.45 3.78
CA LYS A 41 2.09 -7.80 3.32
C LYS A 41 1.24 -6.56 3.02
N THR A 42 1.30 -5.56 3.89
CA THR A 42 0.54 -4.32 3.74
C THR A 42 1.06 -3.51 2.54
N CYS A 43 2.37 -3.36 2.39
CA CYS A 43 2.98 -2.71 1.22
C CYS A 43 2.59 -3.42 -0.08
N THR A 44 2.59 -4.75 -0.10
CA THR A 44 2.13 -5.54 -1.24
C THR A 44 0.67 -5.21 -1.60
N GLN A 45 -0.24 -5.22 -0.61
CA GLN A 45 -1.64 -4.89 -0.83
C GLN A 45 -1.83 -3.48 -1.38
N MET A 46 -1.15 -2.48 -0.81
CA MET A 46 -1.21 -1.10 -1.27
C MET A 46 -0.64 -0.92 -2.68
N ALA A 47 0.48 -1.58 -2.97
CA ALA A 47 1.15 -1.50 -4.26
C ALA A 47 0.31 -2.16 -5.37
N VAL A 48 -0.33 -3.30 -5.08
CA VAL A 48 -1.28 -3.93 -6.00
C VAL A 48 -2.47 -3.00 -6.25
N LEU A 49 -3.12 -2.47 -5.20
CA LEU A 49 -4.26 -1.55 -5.36
C LEU A 49 -3.91 -0.29 -6.16
N LEU A 50 -2.70 0.24 -6.00
CA LEU A 50 -2.22 1.42 -6.73
C LEU A 50 -1.99 1.15 -8.22
N ASN A 51 -1.48 -0.04 -8.58
CA ASN A 51 -1.05 -0.36 -9.94
C ASN A 51 -2.04 -1.22 -10.71
N ASN A 52 -3.01 -1.82 -10.02
CA ASN A 52 -4.03 -2.68 -10.60
C ASN A 52 -5.24 -2.66 -9.67
N ILE A 53 -6.24 -1.79 -9.94
CA ILE A 53 -7.53 -1.89 -9.25
C ILE A 53 -8.29 -3.06 -9.90
N PRO A 54 -8.42 -4.22 -9.23
CA PRO A 54 -9.32 -5.24 -9.73
C PRO A 54 -10.74 -4.68 -9.77
N SER A 55 -11.38 -4.78 -10.92
CA SER A 55 -12.79 -4.44 -11.09
C SER A 55 -13.60 -5.71 -11.31
N GLN A 56 -14.93 -5.60 -11.35
CA GLN A 56 -15.78 -6.75 -11.69
C GLN A 56 -15.47 -7.31 -13.09
N THR A 57 -14.82 -6.53 -13.95
CA THR A 57 -14.53 -6.89 -15.34
C THR A 57 -13.06 -7.15 -15.62
N GLU A 58 -12.16 -6.80 -14.71
CA GLU A 58 -10.71 -6.90 -14.93
C GLU A 58 -10.01 -7.41 -13.67
N PRO A 59 -9.45 -8.64 -13.69
CA PRO A 59 -8.71 -9.21 -12.56
C PRO A 59 -7.29 -8.64 -12.48
N ILE A 60 -6.59 -8.97 -11.39
CA ILE A 60 -5.16 -8.68 -11.24
C ILE A 60 -4.38 -9.42 -12.33
N THR A 61 -3.61 -8.68 -13.14
CA THR A 61 -2.79 -9.22 -14.23
C THR A 61 -1.29 -9.21 -13.91
N LEU A 62 -0.91 -8.77 -12.70
CA LEU A 62 0.49 -8.69 -12.27
C LEU A 62 1.05 -10.08 -11.95
N THR A 63 2.30 -10.34 -12.34
CA THR A 63 3.03 -11.55 -11.92
C THR A 63 3.54 -11.42 -10.49
N ASP A 64 3.92 -12.53 -9.87
CA ASP A 64 4.49 -12.54 -8.52
C ASP A 64 5.76 -11.67 -8.44
N GLU A 65 6.62 -11.71 -9.44
CA GLU A 65 7.83 -10.88 -9.50
C GLU A 65 7.51 -9.38 -9.61
N GLU A 66 6.50 -9.02 -10.38
CA GLU A 66 6.03 -7.63 -10.49
C GLU A 66 5.46 -7.15 -9.15
N ILE A 67 4.66 -7.98 -8.49
CA ILE A 67 4.08 -7.69 -7.18
C ILE A 67 5.17 -7.45 -6.13
N VAL A 68 6.19 -8.30 -6.08
CA VAL A 68 7.32 -8.14 -5.15
C VAL A 68 8.07 -6.85 -5.43
N THR A 69 8.37 -6.56 -6.71
CA THR A 69 9.08 -5.34 -7.12
C THR A 69 8.30 -4.09 -6.69
N LEU A 70 7.00 -4.05 -6.97
CA LEU A 70 6.13 -2.93 -6.60
C LEU A 70 6.03 -2.77 -5.07
N ALA A 71 5.97 -3.86 -4.31
CA ALA A 71 5.96 -3.82 -2.85
C ALA A 71 7.25 -3.22 -2.28
N GLU A 72 8.41 -3.58 -2.84
CA GLU A 72 9.69 -3.00 -2.44
C GLU A 72 9.79 -1.50 -2.75
N GLU A 73 9.34 -1.10 -3.94
CA GLU A 73 9.30 0.32 -4.33
C GLU A 73 8.38 1.12 -3.42
N TYR A 74 7.23 0.57 -3.07
CA TYR A 74 6.29 1.16 -2.13
C TYR A 74 6.93 1.36 -0.75
N LEU A 75 7.59 0.33 -0.22
CA LEU A 75 8.32 0.40 1.04
C LEU A 75 9.44 1.46 1.00
N LYS A 76 10.22 1.51 -0.08
CA LYS A 76 11.24 2.57 -0.27
C LYS A 76 10.60 3.96 -0.26
N GLY A 77 9.41 4.11 -0.83
CA GLY A 77 8.62 5.35 -0.79
C GLY A 77 8.21 5.76 0.62
N ILE A 78 7.76 4.80 1.45
CA ILE A 78 7.45 5.03 2.88
C ILE A 78 8.71 5.49 3.61
N LEU A 79 9.82 4.77 3.47
CA LEU A 79 11.07 5.07 4.18
C LEU A 79 11.64 6.45 3.85
N LYS A 80 11.43 6.96 2.62
CA LYS A 80 11.82 8.32 2.22
C LYS A 80 11.10 9.42 3.00
N ARG A 81 9.95 9.14 3.64
CA ARG A 81 9.22 10.12 4.46
C ARG A 81 9.73 10.21 5.90
N PHE A 82 10.60 9.29 6.29
CA PHE A 82 11.20 9.22 7.63
C PHE A 82 12.67 9.66 7.66
N ARG A 83 13.27 9.88 6.48
CA ARG A 83 14.60 10.46 6.33
C ARG A 83 14.48 11.94 6.03
#